data_AF-A0A838IIN5-F1
#
_entry.id   AF-A0A838IIN5-F1
#
_cell.length_a   1.000
_cell.length_b   1.000
_cell.length_c   1.000
_cell.angle_alpha   90.00
_cell.angle_beta   90.00
_cell.angle_gamma   90.00
#
_symmetry.space_group_name_H-M   'P 1'
#
loop_
_entity.id
_entity.type
_entity.pdbx_description
1 polymer ?
#
loop_
_entity_poly.entity_id
_entity_poly.type
_entity_poly.pdbx_seq_one_letter_code
_entity_poly.pdbx_strand_id
1 'polypeptide(L)'
;MGLLSKILTFHVLGSVALSSDLSVADVETLNGAEAAITTEDGKWFYAGAQITVTDIETTNGVIHVLDAVVLPPVFAPTDAAFAAVDQTELARLLEPANQAELAGILAPYLQ
;
A
#
# COMPACT_ATOMS: atom_id res chain seq x y z
N MET A 1 7.67 -7.16 -14.58
CA MET A 1 7.25 -7.95 -13.40
C MET A 1 5.76 -7.75 -13.24
N GLY A 2 4.96 -8.81 -13.05
CA GLY A 2 3.50 -8.69 -13.04
C GLY A 2 2.95 -8.07 -11.76
N LEU A 3 1.74 -7.51 -11.86
CA LEU A 3 0.98 -6.78 -10.84
C LEU A 3 0.98 -7.45 -9.48
N LEU A 4 0.64 -8.74 -9.44
CA LEU A 4 0.60 -9.50 -8.20
C LEU A 4 1.97 -9.56 -7.51
N SER A 5 3.06 -9.67 -8.27
CA SER A 5 4.40 -9.74 -7.72
C SER A 5 4.77 -8.46 -6.97
N LYS A 6 4.40 -7.30 -7.50
CA LYS A 6 4.70 -6.00 -6.88
C LYS A 6 3.89 -5.74 -5.62
N ILE A 7 2.64 -6.21 -5.59
CA ILE A 7 1.81 -6.16 -4.38
C ILE A 7 2.44 -7.03 -3.29
N LEU A 8 2.80 -8.27 -3.61
CA LEU A 8 3.37 -9.18 -2.63
C LEU A 8 4.74 -8.72 -2.13
N THR A 9 5.60 -8.15 -2.99
CA THR A 9 6.91 -7.62 -2.56
C THR A 9 6.80 -6.35 -1.72
N PHE A 10 5.67 -5.65 -1.73
CA PHE A 10 5.44 -4.56 -0.78
C PHE A 10 5.18 -5.08 0.63
N HIS A 11 4.50 -6.22 0.78
CA HIS A 11 4.20 -6.81 2.09
C HIS A 11 5.41 -7.47 2.77
N VAL A 12 6.57 -7.50 2.11
CA VAL A 12 7.78 -8.15 2.60
C VAL A 12 8.84 -7.10 2.85
N LEU A 13 9.48 -7.18 4.01
CA LEU A 13 10.66 -6.37 4.32
C LEU A 13 11.93 -7.15 3.97
N GLY A 14 12.99 -6.45 3.58
CA GLY A 14 14.32 -7.05 3.35
C GLY A 14 15.06 -7.46 4.63
N SER A 15 14.42 -7.32 5.80
CA SER A 15 14.97 -7.59 7.12
C SER A 15 13.94 -8.28 8.02
N VAL A 16 14.42 -8.88 9.10
CA VAL A 16 13.57 -9.44 10.16
C VAL A 16 13.36 -8.37 11.22
N ALA A 17 12.10 -8.11 11.58
CA ALA A 17 11.72 -7.17 12.62
C ALA A 17 10.66 -7.79 13.53
N LEU A 18 10.92 -7.77 14.84
CA LEU A 18 9.94 -8.16 15.86
C LEU A 18 9.06 -6.98 16.26
N SER A 19 7.95 -7.23 16.94
CA SER A 19 7.10 -6.17 17.48
C SER A 19 7.84 -5.27 18.47
N SER A 20 8.88 -5.80 19.13
CA SER A 20 9.79 -5.05 20.01
C SER A 20 10.63 -4.00 19.28
N ASP A 21 10.85 -4.20 17.98
CA ASP A 21 11.64 -3.31 17.14
C ASP A 21 10.78 -2.28 16.42
N LEU A 22 9.44 -2.37 16.57
CA LEU A 22 8.51 -1.44 15.94
C LEU A 22 8.65 -0.05 16.54
N SER A 23 8.77 0.91 15.64
CA SER A 23 8.71 2.33 15.93
C SER A 23 7.90 3.02 14.84
N VAL A 24 7.32 4.17 15.16
CA VAL A 24 6.63 4.98 14.16
C VAL A 24 7.66 5.54 13.19
N ALA A 25 7.70 4.98 11.99
CA ALA A 25 8.68 5.30 10.96
C ALA A 25 8.22 4.74 9.59
N ASP A 26 8.79 5.29 8.53
CA ASP A 26 8.68 4.72 7.19
C ASP A 26 9.72 3.59 7.04
N VAL A 27 9.29 2.42 6.56
CA VAL A 27 10.14 1.25 6.36
C VAL A 27 10.25 0.91 4.87
N GLU A 28 11.47 0.62 4.42
CA GLU A 28 11.71 0.19 3.05
C GLU A 28 11.24 -1.27 2.85
N THR A 29 10.35 -1.45 1.87
CA THR A 29 9.85 -2.77 1.47
C THR A 29 10.77 -3.44 0.45
N LEU A 30 10.58 -4.74 0.20
CA LEU A 30 11.34 -5.47 -0.81
C LEU A 30 11.11 -4.93 -2.24
N ASN A 31 10.01 -4.21 -2.47
CA ASN A 31 9.76 -3.49 -3.72
C ASN A 31 10.51 -2.14 -3.82
N GLY A 32 11.21 -1.72 -2.77
CA GLY A 32 11.91 -0.43 -2.70
C GLY A 32 10.98 0.78 -2.48
N ALA A 33 9.68 0.55 -2.30
CA ALA A 33 8.74 1.57 -1.85
C ALA A 33 8.71 1.62 -0.32
N GLU A 34 8.45 2.80 0.23
CA GLU A 34 8.32 3.01 1.66
C GLU A 34 6.90 2.72 2.13
N ALA A 35 6.79 2.03 3.27
CA ALA A 35 5.53 1.77 3.95
C ALA A 35 5.55 2.45 5.33
N ALA A 36 4.51 3.22 5.62
CA ALA A 36 4.40 3.93 6.89
C ALA A 36 3.97 2.97 8.02
N ILE A 37 4.76 2.90 9.09
CA ILE A 37 4.36 2.25 10.34
C ILE A 37 3.78 3.31 11.26
N THR A 38 2.50 3.17 11.61
CA THR A 38 1.81 4.10 12.51
C THR A 38 1.20 3.38 13.70
N THR A 39 0.84 4.15 14.71
CA THR A 39 0.10 3.64 15.86
C THR A 39 -1.11 4.52 16.16
N GLU A 40 -2.26 3.89 16.35
CA GLU A 40 -3.51 4.54 16.75
C GLU A 40 -4.15 3.70 17.86
N ASP A 41 -4.56 4.34 18.96
CA ASP A 41 -5.20 3.70 20.11
C ASP A 41 -4.45 2.47 20.67
N GLY A 42 -3.11 2.50 20.61
CA GLY A 42 -2.26 1.40 21.07
C GLY A 42 -2.23 0.19 20.14
N LYS A 43 -2.79 0.31 18.93
CA LYS A 43 -2.69 -0.66 17.85
C LYS A 43 -1.65 -0.20 16.83
N TRP A 44 -1.04 -1.16 16.14
CA TRP A 44 -0.07 -0.91 15.08
C TRP A 44 -0.71 -1.03 13.71
N PHE A 45 -0.25 -0.20 12.78
CA PHE A 45 -0.70 -0.18 11.40
C PHE A 45 0.49 -0.18 10.45
N TYR A 46 0.35 -0.94 9.38
CA TYR A 46 1.28 -1.01 8.27
C TYR A 46 0.60 -0.41 7.03
N ALA A 47 1.06 0.77 6.61
CA ALA A 47 0.53 1.53 5.49
C ALA A 47 -1.02 1.61 5.49
N GLY A 48 -1.59 1.83 6.68
CA GLY A 48 -3.03 1.96 6.92
C GLY A 48 -3.79 0.66 7.23
N ALA A 49 -3.19 -0.53 7.04
CA ALA A 49 -3.79 -1.81 7.46
C ALA A 49 -3.41 -2.15 8.89
N GLN A 50 -4.36 -2.65 9.70
CA GLN A 50 -4.12 -2.96 11.10
C GLN A 50 -3.31 -4.25 11.23
N ILE A 51 -2.26 -4.22 12.05
CA ILE A 51 -1.56 -5.43 12.47
C ILE A 51 -2.38 -6.10 13.58
N THR A 52 -2.89 -7.30 13.30
CA THR A 52 -3.80 -8.05 14.18
C THR A 52 -3.09 -9.11 15.02
N VAL A 53 -2.04 -9.70 14.46
CA VAL A 53 -1.19 -10.69 15.15
C VAL A 53 0.26 -10.32 14.85
N THR A 54 1.09 -10.23 15.88
CA THR A 54 2.53 -10.00 15.74
C THR A 54 3.33 -11.23 16.15
N ASP A 55 4.60 -11.26 15.73
CA ASP A 55 5.63 -12.18 16.22
C ASP A 55 5.33 -13.67 16.00
N ILE A 56 4.81 -14.02 14.82
CA ILE A 56 4.78 -15.41 14.40
C ILE A 56 6.17 -15.78 13.90
N GLU A 57 6.99 -16.35 14.78
CA GLU A 57 8.34 -16.80 14.45
C GLU A 57 8.31 -18.00 13.49
N THR A 58 9.10 -17.92 12.43
CA THR A 58 9.36 -19.03 11.51
C THR A 58 10.86 -19.30 11.44
N THR A 59 11.25 -20.41 10.82
CA THR A 59 12.66 -20.77 10.64
C THR A 59 13.45 -19.72 9.85
N ASN A 60 12.79 -18.88 9.06
CA ASN A 60 13.40 -17.96 8.11
C ASN A 60 12.97 -16.49 8.29
N GLY A 61 12.23 -16.15 9.35
CA GLY A 61 11.80 -14.78 9.59
C GLY A 61 10.66 -14.67 10.60
N VAL A 62 9.94 -13.55 10.54
CA VAL A 62 8.81 -13.24 11.41
C VAL A 62 7.64 -12.82 10.53
N ILE A 63 6.46 -13.33 10.83
CA ILE A 63 5.22 -12.95 10.15
C ILE A 63 4.36 -12.10 11.09
N HIS A 64 3.87 -10.99 10.55
CA HIS A 64 2.84 -10.16 11.17
C HIS A 64 1.59 -10.21 10.29
N VAL A 65 0.41 -10.39 10.90
CA VAL A 65 -0.86 -10.55 10.17
C VAL A 65 -1.55 -9.20 10.03
N LEU A 66 -1.85 -8.81 8.80
CA LEU A 66 -2.64 -7.62 8.48
C LEU A 66 -4.11 -7.99 8.28
N ASP A 67 -5.02 -7.08 8.64
CA ASP A 67 -6.46 -7.24 8.39
C ASP A 67 -6.88 -6.96 6.94
N ALA A 68 -6.02 -6.29 6.17
CA ALA A 68 -6.26 -5.89 4.79
C ALA A 68 -5.02 -6.06 3.90
N VAL A 69 -5.26 -6.19 2.59
CA VAL A 69 -4.20 -6.15 1.57
C VAL A 69 -3.83 -4.71 1.31
N VAL A 70 -2.53 -4.40 1.38
CA VAL A 70 -2.02 -3.05 1.17
C VAL A 70 -1.57 -2.85 -0.27
N LEU A 71 -2.05 -1.76 -0.87
CA LEU A 71 -1.63 -1.35 -2.20
C LEU A 71 -0.48 -0.35 -2.11
N PRO A 72 0.64 -0.57 -2.81
CA PRO A 72 1.77 0.35 -2.75
C PRO A 72 1.42 1.72 -3.34
N PRO A 73 2.01 2.83 -2.84
CA PRO A 73 1.69 4.18 -3.32
C PRO A 73 2.07 4.40 -4.79
N VAL A 74 2.99 3.62 -5.36
CA VAL A 74 3.26 3.60 -6.81
C VAL A 74 2.06 3.18 -7.66
N PHE A 75 1.02 2.61 -7.06
CA PHE A 75 -0.23 2.23 -7.70
C PHE A 75 -1.39 3.20 -7.44
N ALA A 76 -1.25 4.10 -6.48
CA ALA A 76 -2.20 5.17 -6.25
C ALA A 76 -1.76 6.39 -7.06
N PRO A 77 -2.61 6.96 -7.93
CA PRO A 77 -2.31 8.26 -8.51
C PRO A 77 -2.19 9.26 -7.35
N THR A 78 -1.12 10.04 -7.33
CA THR A 78 -0.92 11.04 -6.28
C THR A 78 -1.95 12.16 -6.41
N ASP A 79 -2.25 12.87 -5.31
CA ASP A 79 -3.09 14.08 -5.36
C ASP A 79 -2.57 15.09 -6.38
N ALA A 80 -1.26 15.14 -6.58
CA ALA A 80 -0.63 15.96 -7.63
C ALA A 80 -0.98 15.49 -9.04
N ALA A 81 -1.07 14.18 -9.28
CA ALA A 81 -1.50 13.62 -10.56
C ALA A 81 -2.99 13.91 -10.82
N PHE A 82 -3.85 13.82 -9.80
CA PHE A 82 -5.26 14.20 -9.91
C PHE A 82 -5.44 15.73 -10.07
N ALA A 83 -4.64 16.54 -9.38
CA ALA A 83 -4.68 18.00 -9.48
C ALA A 83 -4.21 18.52 -10.85
N ALA A 84 -3.39 17.74 -11.56
CA ALA A 84 -2.98 18.05 -12.94
C ALA A 84 -4.07 17.75 -13.97
N VAL A 85 -5.13 17.01 -13.60
CA VAL A 85 -6.31 16.80 -14.44
C VAL A 85 -7.23 18.00 -14.29
N ASP A 86 -7.74 18.52 -15.41
CA ASP A 86 -8.73 19.59 -15.40
C ASP A 86 -9.95 19.15 -14.56
N GLN A 87 -10.41 20.00 -13.64
CA GLN A 87 -11.49 19.65 -12.71
C GLN A 87 -12.81 19.35 -13.42
N THR A 88 -13.04 19.92 -14.61
CA THR A 88 -14.18 19.61 -15.47
C THR A 88 -14.09 18.17 -15.95
N GLU A 89 -12.88 17.75 -16.30
CA GLU A 89 -12.63 16.41 -16.81
C GLU A 89 -12.61 15.36 -15.71
N LEU A 90 -12.12 15.72 -14.52
CA LEU A 90 -12.28 14.90 -13.32
C LEU A 90 -13.75 14.73 -12.95
N ALA A 91 -14.55 15.80 -12.99
CA ALA A 91 -15.99 15.73 -12.71
C ALA A 91 -16.71 14.82 -13.70
N ARG A 92 -16.38 14.90 -15.00
CA ARG A 92 -16.92 14.00 -16.02
C ARG A 92 -16.52 12.56 -15.76
N LEU A 93 -15.25 12.28 -15.44
CA LEU A 93 -14.75 10.92 -15.20
C LEU A 93 -15.34 10.27 -13.94
N LEU A 94 -15.77 11.07 -12.95
CA LEU A 94 -16.44 10.58 -11.74
C LEU A 94 -17.93 10.24 -11.95
N GLU A 95 -18.53 10.66 -13.07
CA GLU A 95 -19.90 10.28 -13.39
C GLU A 95 -20.03 8.75 -13.57
N PRO A 96 -21.13 8.12 -13.11
CA PRO A 96 -21.32 6.68 -13.22
C PRO A 96 -21.17 6.13 -14.65
N ALA A 97 -21.54 6.93 -15.65
CA ALA A 97 -21.45 6.57 -17.06
C ALA A 97 -20.00 6.44 -17.58
N ASN A 98 -19.04 7.11 -16.92
CA ASN A 98 -17.65 7.21 -17.37
C ASN A 98 -16.68 6.38 -16.51
N GLN A 99 -17.18 5.61 -15.54
CA GLN A 99 -16.36 4.76 -14.66
C GLN A 99 -15.51 3.73 -15.44
N ALA A 100 -15.99 3.24 -16.59
CA ALA A 100 -15.22 2.34 -17.45
C ALA A 100 -14.03 3.03 -18.12
N GLU A 101 -14.19 4.32 -18.45
CA GLU A 101 -13.12 5.15 -19.01
C GLU A 101 -12.07 5.46 -17.94
N LEU A 102 -12.50 5.81 -16.74
CA LEU A 102 -11.62 5.97 -15.58
C LEU A 102 -10.83 4.67 -15.31
N ALA A 103 -11.50 3.51 -15.30
CA ALA A 103 -10.83 2.23 -15.15
C ALA A 103 -9.81 1.96 -16.26
N GLY A 104 -10.12 2.35 -17.50
CA GLY A 104 -9.20 2.23 -18.64
C GLY A 104 -7.98 3.14 -18.55
N ILE A 105 -8.16 4.37 -18.05
CA ILE A 105 -7.07 5.34 -17.82
C ILE A 105 -6.13 4.83 -16.72
N LEU A 106 -6.67 4.19 -15.69
CA LEU A 106 -5.91 3.67 -14.56
C LEU A 106 -5.26 2.31 -14.85
N ALA A 107 -5.81 1.52 -15.77
CA ALA A 107 -5.28 0.20 -16.16
C ALA A 107 -3.76 0.17 -16.47
N PRO A 108 -3.16 1.11 -17.22
CA PRO A 108 -1.72 1.12 -17.47
C PRO A 108 -0.86 1.48 -16.24
N TYR A 109 -1.44 2.13 -15.22
CA TYR A 109 -0.74 2.51 -13.99
C TYR A 109 -0.83 1.43 -12.90
N LEU A 110 -1.72 0.46 -13.06
CA LEU A 110 -1.87 -0.64 -12.12
C LEU A 110 -0.85 -1.78 -12.32
N GLN A 111 0.17 -1.66 -13.19
CA GLN A 111 1.05 -2.77 -13.63
C GLN A 111 1.84 -3.52 -12.58
#